data_AF-A0A4R2KLE6-F1
#
_entry.id   AF-A0A4R2KLE6-F1
#
_cell.length_a   1.000
_cell.length_b   1.000
_cell.length_c   1.000
_cell.angle_alpha   90.00
_cell.angle_beta   90.00
_cell.angle_gamma   90.00
#
_symmetry.space_group_name_H-M   'P 1'
#
loop_
_entity.id
_entity.type
_entity.pdbx_description
1 polymer ?
#
loop_
_entity_poly.entity_id
_entity_poly.type
_entity_poly.pdbx_seq_one_letter_code
_entity_poly.pdbx_strand_id
1 'polypeptide(L)'
;MRKINSKFITNFISESGNFLQNKDYFAFVELDKFAIYVIADGIDNDIDLESAKIAVSSIISNFNQNPSMRKGFLKKLLKLANKELIEQSKKLRLKTSITIVVTNYVKVRYALVGNTRFCLFREGFLKHQSKDQSLTQQLVDREKVQLDKIAQHEEKNNLYCFLGQDEKLTPYISKKFKLQKGDVITLLTKGVWENIDSAEMIDGLADAKEAQEVIDNVEEMLLSKQPEALENYTLAVIFVDKIYQNPKRKQKIKNILLTVIPILIIIAIIFFVWYFKHQKRLEQISEMNYAIKNANSYIEDENFIRANEEYKNALNLAKKLKLEDKRADMDQYYKLTETIIDADKSLQDAAYQDALDTYLSAEKKAYYADNLGKDYIDEQLNKTNEHIKVFDLLAQGDKKMELEDLTAAKEDYKLARDLATNIFFKEAKKEANDKLVQIYEADAQEEKEQQEEEKAIEEEEQALAQEEEKEEKEKLSTQLNALEISKKGDVSYSIGSYHDAKMYYTMAQEMYKQIEMYGFADKTEEKIQLTAQKIQEATTKKAKADMYVEDANAEFDKGNLSEAKMLYLFAKDIYEEAKLLDAVKKIDEKIKVIDTLIEKQS
;
A
#
# COMPACT_ATOMS: atom_id res chain seq x y z
N MET A 1 -78.84 20.71 19.04
CA MET A 1 -79.91 20.96 18.06
C MET A 1 -79.36 21.83 16.94
N ARG A 2 -79.45 21.40 15.67
CA ARG A 2 -78.82 22.13 14.55
C ARG A 2 -79.73 23.23 14.02
N LYS A 3 -81.03 22.95 13.87
CA LYS A 3 -82.03 23.93 13.41
C LYS A 3 -82.03 25.18 14.29
N ILE A 4 -82.06 25.02 15.62
CA ILE A 4 -82.01 26.15 16.59
C ILE A 4 -80.75 27.03 16.41
N ASN A 5 -79.64 26.43 15.97
CA ASN A 5 -78.37 27.12 15.76
C ASN A 5 -78.14 27.58 14.31
N SER A 6 -79.20 27.58 13.51
CA SER A 6 -79.25 28.02 12.12
C SER A 6 -80.52 28.85 11.86
N LYS A 7 -80.53 29.68 10.84
CA LYS A 7 -81.68 30.49 10.46
C LYS A 7 -81.87 30.35 8.95
N PHE A 8 -82.98 29.76 8.56
CA PHE A 8 -83.41 29.52 7.19
C PHE A 8 -84.82 30.13 7.09
N ILE A 9 -85.00 31.09 6.20
CA ILE A 9 -86.28 31.78 5.99
C ILE A 9 -86.79 31.33 4.63
N THR A 10 -87.97 30.73 4.58
CA THR A 10 -88.55 30.13 3.38
C THR A 10 -89.86 30.82 3.07
N ASN A 11 -90.06 31.19 1.81
CA ASN A 11 -91.34 31.66 1.32
C ASN A 11 -91.58 31.14 -0.11
N PHE A 12 -92.82 31.12 -0.56
CA PHE A 12 -93.15 30.65 -1.91
C PHE A 12 -94.45 31.24 -2.43
N ILE A 13 -94.58 31.25 -3.75
CA ILE A 13 -95.81 31.49 -4.49
C ILE A 13 -96.12 30.31 -5.42
N SER A 14 -97.40 30.02 -5.65
CA SER A 14 -97.88 28.91 -6.46
C SER A 14 -99.23 29.26 -7.07
N GLU A 15 -99.26 29.59 -8.36
CA GLU A 15 -100.46 30.08 -9.05
C GLU A 15 -100.80 29.26 -10.30
N SER A 16 -102.07 29.24 -10.68
CA SER A 16 -102.54 28.45 -11.83
C SER A 16 -102.24 29.08 -13.19
N GLY A 17 -101.82 30.34 -13.23
CA GLY A 17 -101.62 31.07 -14.48
C GLY A 17 -102.93 31.19 -15.28
N ASN A 18 -102.88 30.90 -16.58
CA ASN A 18 -104.08 30.89 -17.44
C ASN A 18 -104.92 29.61 -17.32
N PHE A 19 -104.47 28.61 -16.55
CA PHE A 19 -105.16 27.32 -16.42
C PHE A 19 -106.16 27.33 -15.25
N LEU A 20 -107.20 26.50 -15.37
CA LEU A 20 -108.27 26.35 -14.36
C LEU A 20 -107.81 25.71 -13.05
N GLN A 21 -106.74 24.93 -13.09
CA GLN A 21 -106.19 24.21 -11.93
C GLN A 21 -104.69 24.43 -11.86
N ASN A 22 -104.18 24.61 -10.64
CA ASN A 22 -102.75 24.59 -10.38
C ASN A 22 -102.28 23.15 -10.16
N LYS A 23 -101.45 22.63 -11.06
CA LYS A 23 -100.84 21.29 -10.96
C LYS A 23 -99.44 21.31 -10.38
N ASP A 24 -98.91 22.47 -10.02
CA ASP A 24 -97.68 22.58 -9.26
C ASP A 24 -97.93 22.31 -7.78
N TYR A 25 -96.90 21.84 -7.08
CA TYR A 25 -96.96 21.66 -5.64
C TYR A 25 -95.60 21.86 -4.98
N PHE A 26 -95.56 22.71 -3.96
CA PHE A 26 -94.39 22.92 -3.11
C PHE A 26 -94.68 22.55 -1.66
N ALA A 27 -93.75 21.82 -1.03
CA ALA A 27 -93.81 21.57 0.40
C ALA A 27 -92.40 21.44 0.99
N PHE A 28 -92.27 21.75 2.27
CA PHE A 28 -91.02 21.62 2.99
C PHE A 28 -91.23 21.17 4.43
N VAL A 29 -90.19 20.57 5.01
CA VAL A 29 -90.14 20.20 6.42
C VAL A 29 -88.75 20.48 6.99
N GLU A 30 -88.71 21.20 8.10
CA GLU A 30 -87.47 21.58 8.80
C GLU A 30 -87.36 20.87 10.16
N LEU A 31 -86.61 19.76 10.21
CA LEU A 31 -86.36 18.97 11.42
C LEU A 31 -85.09 19.46 12.14
N ASP A 32 -84.84 18.99 13.37
CA ASP A 32 -83.68 19.45 14.15
C ASP A 32 -82.33 19.27 13.42
N LYS A 33 -82.14 18.15 12.72
CA LYS A 33 -80.85 17.82 12.07
C LYS A 33 -80.82 18.06 10.58
N PHE A 34 -81.99 18.08 9.93
CA PHE A 34 -82.12 18.18 8.48
C PHE A 34 -83.36 18.98 8.10
N ALA A 35 -83.34 19.64 6.95
CA ALA A 35 -84.54 20.15 6.30
C ALA A 35 -84.62 19.60 4.87
N ILE A 36 -85.84 19.44 4.36
CA ILE A 36 -86.16 19.06 3.00
C ILE A 36 -87.11 20.10 2.39
N TYR A 37 -86.85 20.50 1.16
CA TYR A 37 -87.72 21.33 0.33
C TYR A 37 -87.98 20.57 -0.96
N VAL A 38 -89.24 20.48 -1.36
CA VAL A 38 -89.64 19.71 -2.54
C VAL A 38 -90.57 20.57 -3.37
N ILE A 39 -90.21 20.77 -4.63
CA ILE A 39 -91.05 21.43 -5.63
C ILE A 39 -91.36 20.43 -6.75
N ALA A 40 -92.59 20.42 -7.22
CA ALA A 40 -93.03 19.54 -8.28
C ALA A 40 -93.97 20.26 -9.24
N ASP A 41 -93.92 19.85 -10.50
CA ASP A 41 -94.76 20.30 -11.62
C ASP A 41 -95.44 19.06 -12.20
N GLY A 42 -96.78 19.06 -12.19
CA GLY A 42 -97.62 18.01 -12.76
C GLY A 42 -97.76 18.18 -14.27
N ILE A 43 -97.06 17.32 -15.03
CA ILE A 43 -96.94 17.41 -16.49
C ILE A 43 -97.88 16.43 -17.23
N ASP A 44 -99.01 16.11 -16.61
CA ASP A 44 -100.07 15.28 -17.18
C ASP A 44 -101.41 16.02 -17.29
N ASN A 45 -102.35 15.39 -17.98
CA ASN A 45 -103.66 15.96 -18.27
C ASN A 45 -104.78 15.39 -17.36
N ASP A 46 -104.44 14.71 -16.26
CA ASP A 46 -105.47 14.17 -15.34
C ASP A 46 -106.11 15.31 -14.53
N ILE A 47 -107.44 15.32 -14.44
CA ILE A 47 -108.23 16.38 -13.82
C ILE A 47 -108.57 16.02 -12.36
N ASP A 48 -108.61 14.73 -12.04
CA ASP A 48 -109.04 14.22 -10.73
C ASP A 48 -107.86 14.07 -9.76
N LEU A 49 -106.66 13.77 -10.28
CA LEU A 49 -105.48 13.47 -9.48
C LEU A 49 -104.37 14.50 -9.68
N GLU A 50 -103.91 15.09 -8.58
CA GLU A 50 -102.79 16.04 -8.54
C GLU A 50 -101.45 15.29 -8.40
N SER A 51 -100.82 14.93 -9.52
CA SER A 51 -99.57 14.16 -9.56
C SER A 51 -98.42 14.80 -8.78
N ALA A 52 -98.28 16.13 -8.83
CA ALA A 52 -97.27 16.84 -8.05
C ALA A 52 -97.46 16.64 -6.54
N LYS A 53 -98.70 16.76 -6.06
CA LYS A 53 -99.04 16.59 -4.65
C LYS A 53 -98.85 15.16 -4.16
N ILE A 54 -99.21 14.15 -4.96
CA ILE A 54 -98.99 12.74 -4.63
C ILE A 54 -97.49 12.47 -4.46
N ALA A 55 -96.67 12.92 -5.42
CA ALA A 55 -95.22 12.72 -5.38
C ALA A 55 -94.57 13.41 -4.17
N VAL A 56 -94.90 14.69 -3.95
CA VAL A 56 -94.35 15.49 -2.85
C VAL A 56 -94.77 14.91 -1.49
N SER A 57 -96.04 14.54 -1.33
CA SER A 57 -96.55 13.95 -0.08
C SER A 57 -95.85 12.64 0.25
N SER A 58 -95.61 11.78 -0.75
CA SER A 58 -94.85 10.54 -0.57
C SER A 58 -93.41 10.83 -0.11
N ILE A 59 -92.74 11.82 -0.71
CA ILE A 59 -91.37 12.21 -0.32
C ILE A 59 -91.31 12.76 1.09
N ILE A 60 -92.19 13.69 1.45
CA ILE A 60 -92.22 14.33 2.77
C ILE A 60 -92.48 13.29 3.87
N SER A 61 -93.47 12.40 3.66
CA SER A 61 -93.80 11.33 4.61
C SER A 61 -92.61 10.40 4.85
N ASN A 62 -91.98 9.89 3.77
CA ASN A 62 -90.83 9.01 3.87
C ASN A 62 -89.57 9.71 4.42
N PHE A 63 -89.42 11.02 4.19
CA PHE A 63 -88.32 11.80 4.77
C PHE A 63 -88.46 11.92 6.28
N ASN A 64 -89.66 12.22 6.78
CA ASN A 64 -89.92 12.39 8.22
C ASN A 64 -89.61 11.14 9.05
N GLN A 65 -89.83 9.95 8.49
CA GLN A 65 -89.54 8.69 9.17
C GLN A 65 -88.04 8.44 9.38
N ASN A 66 -87.19 8.76 8.39
CA ASN A 66 -85.74 8.52 8.49
C ASN A 66 -84.91 9.58 7.74
N PRO A 67 -84.82 10.81 8.27
CA PRO A 67 -84.20 11.94 7.58
C PRO A 67 -82.72 11.70 7.27
N SER A 68 -82.34 11.85 6.00
CA SER A 68 -80.96 11.67 5.56
C SER A 68 -80.65 12.47 4.30
N MET A 69 -79.37 12.80 4.12
CA MET A 69 -78.84 13.47 2.94
C MET A 69 -77.91 12.54 2.13
N ARG A 70 -77.98 11.22 2.34
CA ARG A 70 -77.18 10.25 1.57
C ARG A 70 -77.72 10.13 0.14
N LYS A 71 -76.85 9.90 -0.84
CA LYS A 71 -77.24 9.79 -2.26
C LYS A 71 -78.23 8.64 -2.47
N GLY A 72 -77.95 7.48 -1.90
CA GLY A 72 -78.85 6.32 -1.97
C GLY A 72 -80.22 6.55 -1.32
N PHE A 73 -80.29 7.40 -0.28
CA PHE A 73 -81.56 7.72 0.38
C PHE A 73 -82.44 8.61 -0.51
N LEU A 74 -81.91 9.69 -1.09
CA LEU A 74 -82.68 10.53 -2.03
C LEU A 74 -83.14 9.74 -3.26
N LYS A 75 -82.29 8.84 -3.77
CA LYS A 75 -82.67 7.91 -4.85
C LYS A 75 -83.85 7.02 -4.44
N LYS A 76 -83.87 6.55 -3.19
CA LYS A 76 -84.97 5.73 -2.65
C LYS A 76 -86.26 6.55 -2.56
N LEU A 77 -86.21 7.79 -2.06
CA LEU A 77 -87.39 8.67 -1.96
C LEU A 77 -88.03 8.88 -3.34
N LEU A 78 -87.24 9.23 -4.35
CA LEU A 78 -87.73 9.44 -5.72
C LEU A 78 -88.34 8.16 -6.32
N LYS A 79 -87.74 7.00 -6.05
CA LYS A 79 -88.29 5.71 -6.50
C LYS A 79 -89.62 5.35 -5.82
N LEU A 80 -89.76 5.64 -4.53
CA LEU A 80 -91.01 5.40 -3.81
C LEU A 80 -92.11 6.32 -4.32
N ALA A 81 -91.81 7.61 -4.56
CA ALA A 81 -92.75 8.53 -5.18
C ALA A 81 -93.14 8.11 -6.61
N ASN A 82 -92.18 7.64 -7.42
CA ASN A 82 -92.47 7.09 -8.75
C ASN A 82 -93.41 5.89 -8.68
N LYS A 83 -93.16 4.99 -7.74
CA LYS A 83 -93.99 3.79 -7.53
C LYS A 83 -95.42 4.19 -7.12
N GLU A 84 -95.54 5.11 -6.17
CA GLU A 84 -96.84 5.63 -5.71
C GLU A 84 -97.65 6.25 -6.86
N LEU A 85 -97.00 7.06 -7.72
CA LEU A 85 -97.65 7.65 -8.89
C LEU A 85 -98.15 6.60 -9.89
N ILE A 86 -97.36 5.56 -10.15
CA ILE A 86 -97.76 4.47 -11.04
C ILE A 86 -98.93 3.68 -10.44
N GLU A 87 -98.91 3.41 -9.13
CA GLU A 87 -99.97 2.67 -8.44
C GLU A 87 -101.28 3.46 -8.36
N GLN A 88 -101.22 4.78 -8.24
CA GLN A 88 -102.41 5.65 -8.22
C GLN A 88 -102.92 6.02 -9.62
N SER A 89 -102.14 5.75 -10.68
CA SER A 89 -102.53 5.99 -12.07
C SER A 89 -103.73 5.11 -12.45
N LYS A 90 -104.82 5.73 -12.90
CA LYS A 90 -106.05 5.04 -13.30
C LYS A 90 -106.22 5.03 -14.82
N LYS A 91 -106.80 6.10 -15.36
CA LYS A 91 -107.15 6.24 -16.78
C LYS A 91 -106.05 6.94 -17.57
N LEU A 92 -105.45 7.97 -16.97
CA LEU A 92 -104.32 8.68 -17.52
C LEU A 92 -103.07 8.37 -16.71
N ARG A 93 -101.95 8.38 -17.41
CA ARG A 93 -100.63 8.23 -16.81
C ARG A 93 -100.29 9.51 -16.05
N LEU A 94 -100.15 9.39 -14.74
CA LEU A 94 -99.68 10.48 -13.89
C LEU A 94 -98.21 10.74 -14.17
N LYS A 95 -97.82 12.01 -14.35
CA LYS A 95 -96.45 12.40 -14.66
C LYS A 95 -96.06 13.65 -13.89
N THR A 96 -94.88 13.63 -13.29
CA THR A 96 -94.40 14.75 -12.47
C THR A 96 -92.93 15.02 -12.70
N SER A 97 -92.60 16.29 -12.86
CA SER A 97 -91.24 16.83 -12.74
C SER A 97 -91.01 17.28 -11.29
N ILE A 98 -89.87 16.97 -10.68
CA ILE A 98 -89.64 17.18 -9.24
C ILE A 98 -88.18 17.48 -8.89
N THR A 99 -88.00 18.44 -7.98
CA THR A 99 -86.72 18.77 -7.37
C THR A 99 -86.80 18.67 -5.86
N ILE A 100 -85.87 17.93 -5.27
CA ILE A 100 -85.72 17.77 -3.82
C ILE A 100 -84.43 18.46 -3.39
N VAL A 101 -84.49 19.33 -2.40
CA VAL A 101 -83.32 19.94 -1.73
C VAL A 101 -83.27 19.49 -0.29
N VAL A 102 -82.18 18.85 0.12
CA VAL A 102 -81.95 18.46 1.52
C VAL A 102 -80.73 19.18 2.08
N THR A 103 -80.91 19.83 3.22
CA THR A 103 -79.84 20.47 4.00
C THR A 103 -79.68 19.82 5.37
N ASN A 104 -78.48 19.84 5.93
CA ASN A 104 -78.22 19.50 7.33
C ASN A 104 -77.77 20.73 8.14
N TYR A 105 -78.15 21.91 7.63
CA TYR A 105 -77.80 23.25 8.08
C TYR A 105 -76.32 23.63 7.94
N VAL A 106 -75.51 22.77 7.30
CA VAL A 106 -74.07 23.02 7.01
C VAL A 106 -73.79 22.82 5.52
N LYS A 107 -74.40 21.78 4.96
CA LYS A 107 -74.27 21.39 3.56
C LYS A 107 -75.66 21.20 2.98
N VAL A 108 -75.78 21.42 1.69
CA VAL A 108 -76.97 21.17 0.89
C VAL A 108 -76.67 20.12 -0.18
N ARG A 109 -77.70 19.40 -0.59
CA ARG A 109 -77.71 18.49 -1.73
C ARG A 109 -79.08 18.55 -2.36
N TYR A 110 -79.14 18.69 -3.68
CA TYR A 110 -80.37 18.55 -4.43
C TYR A 110 -80.39 17.24 -5.25
N ALA A 111 -81.58 16.77 -5.55
CA ALA A 111 -81.88 15.71 -6.49
C ALA A 111 -83.00 16.16 -7.43
N LEU A 112 -82.95 15.74 -8.68
CA LEU A 112 -83.84 16.18 -9.75
C LEU A 112 -84.34 14.97 -10.55
N VAL A 113 -85.61 15.02 -10.90
CA VAL A 113 -86.24 14.23 -11.97
C VAL A 113 -87.08 15.18 -12.83
N GLY A 114 -86.76 15.36 -14.10
CA GLY A 114 -87.46 16.31 -14.99
C GLY A 114 -86.76 17.66 -15.15
N ASN A 115 -87.54 18.73 -15.25
CA ASN A 115 -87.17 20.12 -15.57
C ASN A 115 -87.60 21.19 -14.54
N THR A 116 -88.03 20.81 -13.33
CA THR A 116 -88.05 21.78 -12.22
C THR A 116 -86.60 22.14 -11.89
N ARG A 117 -86.32 23.39 -11.52
CA ARG A 117 -84.93 23.84 -11.34
C ARG A 117 -84.59 24.18 -9.90
N PHE A 118 -83.35 23.89 -9.56
CA PHE A 118 -82.65 24.34 -8.36
C PHE A 118 -81.62 25.38 -8.76
N CYS A 119 -81.67 26.56 -8.13
CA CYS A 119 -80.62 27.56 -8.21
C CYS A 119 -80.10 27.90 -6.81
N LEU A 120 -78.81 28.21 -6.73
CA LEU A 120 -78.16 28.70 -5.51
C LEU A 120 -77.35 29.94 -5.87
N PHE A 121 -77.74 31.06 -5.28
CA PHE A 121 -77.09 32.35 -5.41
C PHE A 121 -76.25 32.63 -4.17
N ARG A 122 -75.12 33.31 -4.37
CA ARG A 122 -74.20 33.72 -3.31
C ARG A 122 -73.56 35.03 -3.69
N GLU A 123 -73.63 36.00 -2.78
CA GLU A 123 -73.04 37.33 -2.96
C GLU A 123 -73.52 37.98 -4.28
N GLY A 124 -74.80 37.81 -4.63
CA GLY A 124 -75.40 38.34 -5.85
C GLY A 124 -75.10 37.56 -7.14
N PHE A 125 -74.37 36.43 -7.08
CA PHE A 125 -74.05 35.64 -8.27
C PHE A 125 -74.65 34.24 -8.23
N LEU A 126 -75.12 33.73 -9.37
CA LEU A 126 -75.50 32.33 -9.55
C LEU A 126 -74.29 31.41 -9.38
N LYS A 127 -74.29 30.55 -8.36
CA LYS A 127 -73.20 29.60 -8.08
C LYS A 127 -73.49 28.19 -8.54
N HIS A 128 -74.74 27.74 -8.41
CA HIS A 128 -75.15 26.43 -8.88
C HIS A 128 -76.54 26.52 -9.50
N GLN A 129 -76.71 25.82 -10.62
CA GLN A 129 -77.98 25.64 -11.30
C GLN A 129 -78.11 24.16 -11.67
N SER A 130 -79.31 23.59 -11.52
CA SER A 130 -79.61 22.26 -12.05
C SER A 130 -79.68 22.29 -13.57
N LYS A 131 -79.47 21.12 -14.18
CA LYS A 131 -79.68 20.92 -15.61
C LYS A 131 -80.91 20.06 -15.81
N ASP A 132 -81.77 20.47 -16.72
CA ASP A 132 -83.02 19.76 -17.00
C ASP A 132 -82.75 18.37 -17.58
N GLN A 133 -83.62 17.41 -17.30
CA GLN A 133 -83.56 16.08 -17.91
C GLN A 133 -84.40 16.04 -19.20
N SER A 134 -84.12 16.99 -20.10
CA SER A 134 -84.75 17.13 -21.42
C SER A 134 -83.82 16.75 -22.57
N LEU A 135 -84.39 16.36 -23.71
CA LEU A 135 -83.60 16.04 -24.91
C LEU A 135 -82.77 17.25 -25.38
N THR A 136 -83.33 18.45 -25.29
CA THR A 136 -82.62 19.70 -25.61
C THR A 136 -81.38 19.88 -24.72
N GLN A 137 -81.51 19.71 -23.40
CA GLN A 137 -80.37 19.83 -22.49
C GLN A 137 -79.29 18.77 -22.78
N GLN A 138 -79.70 17.56 -23.19
CA GLN A 138 -78.77 16.50 -23.58
C GLN A 138 -78.01 16.83 -24.88
N LEU A 139 -78.67 17.47 -25.86
CA LEU A 139 -78.02 17.93 -27.10
C LEU A 139 -76.98 19.01 -26.80
N VAL A 140 -77.33 19.99 -25.98
CA VAL A 140 -76.41 21.07 -25.54
C VAL A 140 -75.18 20.50 -24.87
N ASP A 141 -75.38 19.58 -23.92
CA ASP A 141 -74.29 18.97 -23.17
C ASP A 141 -73.34 18.18 -24.08
N ARG A 142 -73.83 17.64 -25.21
CA ARG A 142 -73.04 16.90 -26.22
C ARG A 142 -72.35 17.83 -27.23
N GLU A 143 -73.05 18.84 -27.73
CA GLU A 143 -72.60 19.70 -28.84
C GLU A 143 -71.86 20.96 -28.36
N LYS A 144 -71.81 21.22 -27.04
CA LYS A 144 -71.20 22.43 -26.44
C LYS A 144 -71.76 23.74 -27.02
N VAL A 145 -73.04 23.74 -27.38
CA VAL A 145 -73.76 24.92 -27.88
C VAL A 145 -73.97 25.92 -26.73
N GLN A 146 -74.01 27.23 -27.03
CA GLN A 146 -74.30 28.28 -26.06
C GLN A 146 -75.70 28.10 -25.43
N LEU A 147 -75.78 28.35 -24.12
CA LEU A 147 -76.99 28.19 -23.29
C LEU A 147 -78.17 29.04 -23.77
N ASP A 148 -77.91 30.17 -24.43
CA ASP A 148 -78.93 31.12 -24.89
C ASP A 148 -79.87 30.52 -25.97
N LYS A 149 -79.41 29.48 -26.69
CA LYS A 149 -80.23 28.77 -27.68
C LYS A 149 -81.20 27.74 -27.07
N ILE A 150 -81.13 27.47 -25.76
CA ILE A 150 -81.92 26.44 -25.08
C ILE A 150 -83.32 26.93 -24.74
N ALA A 151 -83.41 28.16 -24.23
CA ALA A 151 -84.67 28.74 -23.74
C ALA A 151 -85.74 28.85 -24.85
N GLN A 152 -85.30 28.95 -26.11
CA GLN A 152 -86.13 29.13 -27.29
C GLN A 152 -86.35 27.83 -28.10
N HIS A 153 -85.77 26.70 -27.69
CA HIS A 153 -85.88 25.45 -28.45
C HIS A 153 -87.24 24.76 -28.21
N GLU A 154 -87.91 24.31 -29.27
CA GLU A 154 -89.24 23.68 -29.18
C GLU A 154 -89.25 22.42 -28.28
N GLU A 155 -88.18 21.61 -28.35
CA GLU A 155 -88.04 20.37 -27.57
C GLU A 155 -87.57 20.60 -26.11
N LYS A 156 -87.60 21.84 -25.58
CA LYS A 156 -87.12 22.13 -24.20
C LYS A 156 -87.90 21.37 -23.13
N ASN A 157 -89.17 21.07 -23.40
CA ASN A 157 -90.09 20.34 -22.52
C ASN A 157 -90.19 18.84 -22.83
N ASN A 158 -89.44 18.32 -23.81
CA ASN A 158 -89.40 16.89 -24.09
C ASN A 158 -88.45 16.17 -23.11
N LEU A 159 -89.02 15.66 -22.02
CA LEU A 159 -88.29 15.05 -20.92
C LEU A 159 -87.99 13.58 -21.21
N TYR A 160 -86.71 13.20 -21.13
CA TYR A 160 -86.31 11.79 -21.17
C TYR A 160 -86.41 11.11 -19.80
N CYS A 161 -86.60 11.88 -18.72
CA CYS A 161 -86.75 11.35 -17.36
C CYS A 161 -87.75 12.19 -16.56
N PHE A 162 -88.83 11.56 -16.10
CA PHE A 162 -89.89 12.14 -15.27
C PHE A 162 -90.40 11.10 -14.26
N LEU A 163 -91.07 11.52 -13.19
CA LEU A 163 -91.75 10.58 -12.29
C LEU A 163 -93.06 10.09 -12.91
N GLY A 164 -93.41 8.84 -12.64
CA GLY A 164 -94.53 8.16 -13.28
C GLY A 164 -94.14 7.35 -14.51
N GLN A 165 -92.83 7.15 -14.78
CA GLN A 165 -92.31 6.32 -15.88
C GLN A 165 -92.10 4.84 -15.46
N ASP A 166 -92.39 3.87 -16.36
CA ASP A 166 -92.32 2.42 -16.07
C ASP A 166 -90.86 1.91 -16.07
N GLU A 167 -90.00 2.56 -16.85
CA GLU A 167 -88.60 2.20 -17.03
C GLU A 167 -87.72 2.59 -15.82
N LYS A 168 -86.45 2.17 -15.84
CA LYS A 168 -85.45 2.46 -14.80
C LYS A 168 -85.27 3.98 -14.61
N LEU A 169 -86.00 4.57 -13.66
CA LEU A 169 -85.84 5.96 -13.23
C LEU A 169 -84.37 6.27 -12.89
N THR A 170 -83.81 7.27 -13.58
CA THR A 170 -82.42 7.71 -13.43
C THR A 170 -82.35 9.13 -12.85
N PRO A 171 -82.68 9.32 -11.56
CA PRO A 171 -82.66 10.64 -10.95
C PRO A 171 -81.25 11.21 -10.90
N TYR A 172 -81.10 12.49 -11.20
CA TYR A 172 -79.87 13.21 -10.94
C TYR A 172 -79.75 13.50 -9.46
N ILE A 173 -78.58 13.26 -8.86
CA ILE A 173 -78.33 13.59 -7.46
C ILE A 173 -76.96 14.21 -7.34
N SER A 174 -76.94 15.46 -6.88
CA SER A 174 -75.75 16.28 -6.78
C SER A 174 -74.76 15.82 -5.70
N LYS A 175 -73.53 16.35 -5.78
CA LYS A 175 -72.57 16.30 -4.66
C LYS A 175 -73.11 17.14 -3.49
N LYS A 176 -72.51 17.01 -2.30
CA LYS A 176 -72.87 17.90 -1.18
C LYS A 176 -72.07 19.19 -1.33
N PHE A 177 -72.75 20.32 -1.33
CA PHE A 177 -72.12 21.64 -1.35
C PHE A 177 -72.16 22.25 0.06
N LYS A 178 -71.17 23.06 0.39
CA LYS A 178 -71.14 23.76 1.69
C LYS A 178 -71.95 25.05 1.57
N LEU A 179 -72.89 25.24 2.49
CA LEU A 179 -73.63 26.48 2.60
C LEU A 179 -72.77 27.55 3.27
N GLN A 180 -73.02 28.80 2.90
CA GLN A 180 -72.46 29.99 3.52
C GLN A 180 -73.60 30.88 4.03
N LYS A 181 -73.25 31.81 4.92
CA LYS A 181 -74.20 32.84 5.37
C LYS A 181 -74.52 33.74 4.16
N GLY A 182 -75.80 34.04 3.95
CA GLY A 182 -76.27 34.85 2.83
C GLY A 182 -76.47 34.08 1.52
N ASP A 183 -76.34 32.75 1.54
CA ASP A 183 -76.76 31.92 0.41
C ASP A 183 -78.29 32.04 0.22
N VAL A 184 -78.74 32.15 -1.02
CA VAL A 184 -80.17 32.11 -1.39
C VAL A 184 -80.41 30.93 -2.32
N ILE A 185 -81.28 30.01 -1.90
CA ILE A 185 -81.71 28.89 -2.74
C ILE A 185 -83.05 29.24 -3.36
N THR A 186 -83.19 29.06 -4.67
CA THR A 186 -84.49 29.13 -5.33
C THR A 186 -84.85 27.80 -5.97
N LEU A 187 -86.14 27.50 -5.94
CA LEU A 187 -86.77 26.33 -6.53
C LEU A 187 -87.91 26.81 -7.40
N LEU A 188 -87.95 26.35 -8.65
CA LEU A 188 -88.86 26.93 -9.64
C LEU A 188 -89.37 25.91 -10.66
N THR A 189 -90.63 26.04 -11.06
CA THR A 189 -91.29 25.21 -12.09
C THR A 189 -91.22 25.86 -13.47
N LYS A 190 -91.70 25.16 -14.52
CA LYS A 190 -91.60 25.63 -15.92
C LYS A 190 -92.22 27.01 -16.14
N GLY A 191 -93.36 27.29 -15.51
CA GLY A 191 -94.03 28.58 -15.67
C GLY A 191 -93.18 29.77 -15.23
N VAL A 192 -92.20 29.57 -14.34
CA VAL A 192 -91.25 30.61 -13.94
C VAL A 192 -90.06 30.69 -14.90
N TRP A 193 -89.29 29.60 -15.08
CA TRP A 193 -88.01 29.71 -15.81
C TRP A 193 -88.15 29.85 -17.33
N GLU A 194 -89.31 29.55 -17.90
CA GLU A 194 -89.55 29.85 -19.31
C GLU A 194 -89.72 31.35 -19.56
N ASN A 195 -90.14 32.09 -18.52
CA ASN A 195 -90.42 33.51 -18.60
C ASN A 195 -89.33 34.35 -17.92
N ILE A 196 -88.65 33.84 -16.91
CA ILE A 196 -87.62 34.57 -16.16
C ILE A 196 -86.27 33.89 -16.33
N ASP A 197 -85.30 34.61 -16.88
CA ASP A 197 -83.94 34.10 -17.07
C ASP A 197 -83.07 34.24 -15.81
N SER A 198 -81.82 33.78 -15.90
CA SER A 198 -80.92 33.81 -14.73
C SER A 198 -80.45 35.22 -14.34
N ALA A 199 -80.42 36.18 -15.28
CA ALA A 199 -80.08 37.57 -15.00
C ALA A 199 -81.26 38.27 -14.32
N GLU A 200 -82.48 38.06 -14.83
CA GLU A 200 -83.70 38.59 -14.23
C GLU A 200 -83.96 38.02 -12.83
N MET A 201 -83.64 36.74 -12.60
CA MET A 201 -83.65 36.18 -11.25
C MET A 201 -82.62 36.87 -10.32
N ILE A 202 -81.46 37.28 -10.84
CA ILE A 202 -80.46 38.03 -10.06
C ILE A 202 -80.96 39.43 -9.75
N ASP A 203 -81.62 40.09 -10.70
CA ASP A 203 -82.21 41.41 -10.53
C ASP A 203 -83.35 41.39 -9.50
N GLY A 204 -84.22 40.37 -9.53
CA GLY A 204 -85.26 40.18 -8.51
C GLY A 204 -84.70 39.88 -7.11
N LEU A 205 -83.48 39.33 -7.04
CA LEU A 205 -82.72 39.14 -5.80
C LEU A 205 -81.95 40.39 -5.36
N ALA A 206 -81.73 41.35 -6.26
CA ALA A 206 -81.02 42.58 -5.94
C ALA A 206 -81.85 43.42 -4.97
N ASP A 207 -81.21 43.95 -3.93
CA ASP A 207 -81.80 44.78 -2.87
C ASP A 207 -82.89 44.12 -1.98
N ALA A 208 -83.35 42.91 -2.32
CA ALA A 208 -84.29 42.14 -1.51
C ALA A 208 -83.65 41.67 -0.19
N LYS A 209 -84.28 42.04 0.93
CA LYS A 209 -83.90 41.66 2.30
C LYS A 209 -84.68 40.46 2.80
N GLU A 210 -85.86 40.21 2.22
CA GLU A 210 -86.75 39.14 2.62
C GLU A 210 -87.14 38.23 1.46
N ALA A 211 -87.51 36.99 1.78
CA ALA A 211 -87.95 36.00 0.79
C ALA A 211 -89.20 36.44 0.01
N GLN A 212 -90.12 37.19 0.65
CA GLN A 212 -91.32 37.72 0.00
C GLN A 212 -90.97 38.77 -1.05
N GLU A 213 -90.07 39.71 -0.76
CA GLU A 213 -89.67 40.76 -1.71
C GLU A 213 -89.11 40.16 -3.02
N VAL A 214 -88.32 39.09 -2.93
CA VAL A 214 -87.82 38.37 -4.12
C VAL A 214 -88.97 37.77 -4.92
N ILE A 215 -89.97 37.21 -4.24
CA ILE A 215 -91.13 36.59 -4.88
C ILE A 215 -91.94 37.67 -5.60
N ASP A 216 -92.26 38.76 -4.92
CA ASP A 216 -93.04 39.87 -5.47
C ASP A 216 -92.34 40.49 -6.69
N ASN A 217 -91.04 40.74 -6.59
CA ASN A 217 -90.23 41.29 -7.70
C ASN A 217 -90.24 40.35 -8.92
N VAL A 218 -90.01 39.05 -8.71
CA VAL A 218 -89.95 38.07 -9.81
C VAL A 218 -91.33 37.83 -10.43
N GLU A 219 -92.38 37.82 -9.61
CA GLU A 219 -93.75 37.71 -10.08
C GLU A 219 -94.16 38.94 -10.89
N GLU A 220 -93.87 40.15 -10.42
CA GLU A 220 -94.14 41.39 -11.15
C GLU A 220 -93.44 41.40 -12.52
N MET A 221 -92.15 41.02 -12.57
CA MET A 221 -91.41 40.87 -13.83
C MET A 221 -92.07 39.84 -14.75
N LEU A 222 -92.50 38.69 -14.23
CA LEU A 222 -93.14 37.63 -15.01
C LEU A 222 -94.48 38.09 -15.59
N LEU A 223 -95.34 38.72 -14.77
CA LEU A 223 -96.65 39.20 -15.18
C LEU A 223 -96.56 40.38 -16.15
N SER A 224 -95.54 41.25 -16.00
CA SER A 224 -95.31 42.39 -16.90
C SER A 224 -95.04 41.98 -18.36
N LYS A 225 -94.53 40.76 -18.58
CA LYS A 225 -94.27 40.22 -19.93
C LYS A 225 -95.55 39.80 -20.67
N GLN A 226 -96.68 39.69 -19.99
CA GLN A 226 -97.97 39.28 -20.55
C GLN A 226 -97.87 38.06 -21.49
N PRO A 227 -97.30 36.92 -21.03
CA PRO A 227 -97.16 35.74 -21.87
C PRO A 227 -98.52 35.24 -22.37
N GLU A 228 -98.61 34.87 -23.66
CA GLU A 228 -99.87 34.45 -24.31
C GLU A 228 -100.53 33.25 -23.61
N ALA A 229 -99.72 32.35 -23.05
CA ALA A 229 -100.18 31.20 -22.28
C ALA A 229 -99.25 30.96 -21.07
N LEU A 230 -99.54 31.64 -19.96
CA LEU A 230 -98.84 31.42 -18.70
C LEU A 230 -99.23 30.05 -18.11
N GLU A 231 -98.26 29.15 -18.09
CA GLU A 231 -98.33 27.86 -17.39
C GLU A 231 -98.52 28.01 -15.88
N ASN A 232 -98.84 26.91 -15.20
CA ASN A 232 -98.72 26.88 -13.75
C ASN A 232 -97.29 27.29 -13.35
N TYR A 233 -97.18 28.18 -12.37
CA TYR A 233 -95.90 28.70 -11.94
C TYR A 233 -95.80 28.66 -10.42
N THR A 234 -94.66 28.16 -9.96
CA THR A 234 -94.32 28.10 -8.55
C THR A 234 -92.87 28.49 -8.36
N LEU A 235 -92.64 29.43 -7.45
CA LEU A 235 -91.32 29.88 -7.03
C LEU A 235 -91.23 29.76 -5.51
N ALA A 236 -90.23 29.03 -5.02
CA ALA A 236 -89.88 29.01 -3.62
C ALA A 236 -88.47 29.55 -3.39
N VAL A 237 -88.34 30.46 -2.42
CA VAL A 237 -87.11 31.17 -2.07
C VAL A 237 -86.72 30.83 -0.63
N ILE A 238 -85.48 30.38 -0.43
CA ILE A 238 -84.93 30.02 0.89
C ILE A 238 -83.65 30.82 1.17
N PHE A 239 -83.75 31.79 2.08
CA PHE A 239 -82.62 32.56 2.59
C PHE A 239 -81.87 31.83 3.71
N VAL A 240 -80.55 31.71 3.57
CA VAL A 240 -79.65 31.08 4.55
C VAL A 240 -78.94 32.15 5.40
N ASP A 241 -79.67 32.75 6.34
CA ASP A 241 -79.17 33.79 7.26
C ASP A 241 -78.06 33.31 8.19
N LYS A 242 -78.17 32.06 8.65
CA LYS A 242 -77.19 31.48 9.59
C LYS A 242 -77.05 29.98 9.36
N ILE A 243 -75.83 29.55 9.08
CA ILE A 243 -75.46 28.13 9.01
C ILE A 243 -75.09 27.59 10.40
N TYR A 244 -75.33 26.29 10.61
CA TYR A 244 -74.86 25.59 11.80
C TYR A 244 -73.33 25.52 11.83
N GLN A 245 -72.72 26.02 12.90
CA GLN A 245 -71.30 25.84 13.18
C GLN A 245 -71.12 24.91 14.37
N ASN A 246 -70.24 23.91 14.26
CA ASN A 246 -69.96 23.00 15.37
C ASN A 246 -69.04 23.68 16.41
N PRO A 247 -69.52 23.99 17.63
CA PRO A 247 -68.74 24.73 18.62
C PRO A 247 -67.48 23.97 19.10
N LYS A 248 -67.49 22.62 19.10
CA LYS A 248 -66.38 21.80 19.62
C LYS A 248 -65.24 21.56 18.62
N ARG A 249 -65.36 22.02 17.36
CA ARG A 249 -64.36 21.74 16.32
C ARG A 249 -63.05 22.49 16.54
N LYS A 250 -63.10 23.75 16.99
CA LYS A 250 -61.90 24.55 17.28
C LYS A 250 -61.08 23.97 18.44
N GLN A 251 -61.74 23.47 19.49
CA GLN A 251 -61.06 22.82 20.63
C GLN A 251 -60.34 21.51 20.23
N LYS A 252 -60.95 20.66 19.39
CA LYS A 252 -60.30 19.42 18.95
C LYS A 252 -59.02 19.69 18.14
N ILE A 253 -59.02 20.69 17.27
CA ILE A 253 -57.84 21.06 16.47
C ILE A 253 -56.73 21.60 17.38
N LYS A 254 -57.08 22.45 18.36
CA LYS A 254 -56.12 22.94 19.35
C LYS A 254 -55.44 21.79 20.12
N ASN A 255 -56.22 20.81 20.59
CA ASN A 255 -55.68 19.68 21.34
C ASN A 255 -54.78 18.76 20.50
N ILE A 256 -55.10 18.56 19.21
CA ILE A 256 -54.25 17.78 18.29
C ILE A 256 -52.93 18.50 18.02
N LEU A 257 -52.96 19.82 17.79
CA LEU A 257 -51.72 20.59 17.58
C LEU A 257 -50.83 20.57 18.83
N LEU A 258 -51.43 20.67 20.02
CA LEU A 258 -50.70 20.68 21.30
C LEU A 258 -49.96 19.36 21.57
N THR A 259 -50.44 18.23 21.03
CA THR A 259 -49.76 16.93 21.15
C THR A 259 -48.79 16.65 20.01
N VAL A 260 -49.13 17.01 18.76
CA VAL A 260 -48.31 16.67 17.58
C VAL A 260 -47.05 17.53 17.49
N ILE A 261 -47.12 18.81 17.81
CA ILE A 261 -45.97 19.74 17.74
C ILE A 261 -44.79 19.26 18.62
N PRO A 262 -44.96 18.95 19.92
CA PRO A 262 -43.84 18.48 20.73
C PRO A 262 -43.27 17.15 20.26
N ILE A 263 -44.10 16.23 19.72
CA ILE A 263 -43.62 14.97 19.13
C ILE A 263 -42.74 15.25 17.91
N LEU A 264 -43.15 16.18 17.03
CA LEU A 264 -42.35 16.57 15.87
C LEU A 264 -41.03 17.24 16.27
N ILE A 265 -41.02 18.04 17.34
CA ILE A 265 -39.79 18.65 17.86
C ILE A 265 -38.84 17.57 18.38
N ILE A 266 -39.34 16.58 19.12
CA ILE A 266 -38.50 15.46 19.62
C ILE A 266 -37.92 14.67 18.44
N ILE A 267 -38.72 14.36 17.42
CA ILE A 267 -38.25 13.67 16.22
C ILE A 267 -37.18 14.49 15.50
N ALA A 268 -37.37 15.81 15.37
CA ALA A 268 -36.39 16.70 14.74
C ALA A 268 -35.07 16.73 15.54
N ILE A 269 -35.13 16.76 16.88
CA ILE A 269 -33.94 16.70 17.74
C ILE A 269 -33.21 15.35 17.57
N ILE A 270 -33.94 14.23 17.58
CA ILE A 270 -33.35 12.90 17.38
C ILE A 270 -32.69 12.82 15.99
N PHE A 271 -33.37 13.31 14.96
CA PHE A 271 -32.83 13.36 13.60
C PHE A 271 -31.57 14.23 13.53
N PHE A 272 -31.58 15.40 14.17
CA PHE A 272 -30.42 16.30 14.22
C PHE A 272 -29.22 15.65 14.92
N VAL A 273 -29.42 15.03 16.08
CA VAL A 273 -28.36 14.30 16.80
C VAL A 273 -27.82 13.14 15.96
N TRP A 274 -28.71 12.38 15.32
CA TRP A 274 -28.32 11.29 14.42
C TRP A 274 -27.52 11.80 13.22
N TYR A 275 -27.97 12.89 12.58
CA TYR A 275 -27.30 13.52 11.44
C TYR A 275 -25.89 13.98 11.79
N PHE A 276 -25.71 14.69 12.91
CA PHE A 276 -24.39 15.12 13.37
C PHE A 276 -23.48 13.94 13.72
N LYS A 277 -24.01 12.92 14.38
CA LYS A 277 -23.24 11.71 14.69
C LYS A 277 -22.83 10.95 13.43
N HIS A 278 -23.70 10.91 12.43
CA HIS A 278 -23.41 10.30 11.14
C HIS A 278 -22.32 11.07 10.38
N GLN A 279 -22.42 12.40 10.31
CA GLN A 279 -21.40 13.24 9.67
C GLN A 279 -20.02 13.06 10.34
N LYS A 280 -19.96 13.12 11.68
CA LYS A 280 -18.72 12.88 12.42
C LYS A 280 -18.14 11.47 12.21
N ARG A 281 -19.01 10.46 11.99
CA ARG A 281 -18.58 9.10 11.65
C ARG A 281 -17.94 9.06 10.26
N LEU A 282 -18.50 9.76 9.27
CA LEU A 282 -17.95 9.81 7.91
C LEU A 282 -16.60 10.53 7.87
N GLU A 283 -16.46 11.64 8.59
CA GLU A 283 -15.20 12.38 8.72
C GLU A 283 -14.08 11.49 9.30
N GLN A 284 -14.36 10.76 10.38
CA GLN A 284 -13.40 9.81 10.98
C GLN A 284 -13.02 8.66 10.04
N ILE A 285 -13.94 8.18 9.21
CA ILE A 285 -13.62 7.16 8.19
C ILE A 285 -12.69 7.76 7.13
N SER A 286 -12.94 9.00 6.70
CA SER A 286 -12.09 9.69 5.73
C SER A 286 -10.69 9.93 6.28
N GLU A 287 -10.58 10.39 7.54
CA GLU A 287 -9.31 10.59 8.23
C GLU A 287 -8.52 9.29 8.38
N MET A 288 -9.21 8.19 8.74
CA MET A 288 -8.60 6.86 8.81
C MET A 288 -8.06 6.41 7.45
N ASN A 289 -8.85 6.55 6.38
CA ASN A 289 -8.41 6.18 5.03
C ASN A 289 -7.24 7.05 4.55
N TYR A 290 -7.21 8.31 4.95
CA TYR A 290 -6.09 9.21 4.67
C TYR A 290 -4.81 8.77 5.40
N ALA A 291 -4.91 8.42 6.68
CA ALA A 291 -3.79 7.86 7.45
C ALA A 291 -3.26 6.57 6.82
N ILE A 292 -4.14 5.65 6.39
CA ILE A 292 -3.75 4.43 5.67
C ILE A 292 -2.98 4.75 4.39
N LYS A 293 -3.48 5.71 3.61
CA LYS A 293 -2.83 6.11 2.36
C LYS A 293 -1.44 6.69 2.62
N ASN A 294 -1.30 7.56 3.63
CA ASN A 294 0.00 8.11 4.01
C ASN A 294 0.94 7.04 4.52
N ALA A 295 0.46 6.09 5.34
CA ALA A 295 1.25 4.98 5.83
C ALA A 295 1.84 4.16 4.67
N ASN A 296 1.01 3.81 3.68
CA ASN A 296 1.45 3.08 2.49
C ASN A 296 2.49 3.90 1.69
N SER A 297 2.28 5.21 1.52
CA SER A 297 3.26 6.09 0.87
C SER A 297 4.59 6.12 1.64
N TYR A 298 4.55 6.16 2.97
CA TYR A 298 5.77 6.13 3.77
C TYR A 298 6.50 4.79 3.68
N ILE A 299 5.80 3.68 3.42
CA ILE A 299 6.44 2.39 3.15
C ILE A 299 7.15 2.38 1.80
N GLU A 300 6.52 2.98 0.77
CA GLU A 300 7.17 3.17 -0.53
C GLU A 300 8.45 4.03 -0.39
N ASP A 301 8.44 4.99 0.55
CA ASP A 301 9.60 5.81 0.90
C ASP A 301 10.56 5.13 1.92
N GLU A 302 10.35 3.84 2.25
CA GLU A 302 11.12 3.06 3.26
C GLU A 302 11.15 3.69 4.66
N ASN A 303 10.20 4.58 4.97
CA ASN A 303 10.08 5.28 6.25
C ASN A 303 9.10 4.56 7.19
N PHE A 304 9.56 3.43 7.73
CA PHE A 304 8.73 2.59 8.59
C PHE A 304 8.30 3.26 9.91
N ILE A 305 9.11 4.19 10.43
CA ILE A 305 8.78 4.96 11.65
C ILE A 305 7.51 5.78 11.42
N ARG A 306 7.44 6.58 10.34
CA ARG A 306 6.24 7.38 10.02
C ARG A 306 5.07 6.51 9.59
N ALA A 307 5.34 5.44 8.84
CA ALA A 307 4.29 4.48 8.48
C ALA A 307 3.63 3.87 9.71
N ASN A 308 4.41 3.49 10.72
CA ASN A 308 3.92 2.94 11.98
C ASN A 308 3.01 3.92 12.75
N GLU A 309 3.41 5.19 12.82
CA GLU A 309 2.59 6.26 13.45
C GLU A 309 1.23 6.40 12.76
N GLU A 310 1.20 6.41 11.43
CA GLU A 310 -0.04 6.53 10.66
C GLU A 310 -0.92 5.29 10.77
N TYR A 311 -0.36 4.07 10.78
CA TYR A 311 -1.13 2.86 11.07
C TYR A 311 -1.68 2.84 12.49
N LYS A 312 -0.94 3.36 13.47
CA LYS A 312 -1.44 3.52 14.85
C LYS A 312 -2.63 4.48 14.91
N ASN A 313 -2.56 5.59 14.18
CA ASN A 313 -3.67 6.54 14.07
C ASN A 313 -4.89 5.88 13.42
N ALA A 314 -4.70 5.18 12.30
CA ALA A 314 -5.76 4.44 11.62
C ALA A 314 -6.38 3.35 12.51
N LEU A 315 -5.56 2.59 13.25
CA LEU A 315 -6.00 1.57 14.20
C LEU A 315 -6.88 2.16 15.32
N ASN A 316 -6.49 3.32 15.87
CA ASN A 316 -7.27 4.02 16.89
C ASN A 316 -8.62 4.48 16.36
N LEU A 317 -8.68 4.99 15.12
CA LEU A 317 -9.92 5.37 14.46
C LEU A 317 -10.80 4.14 14.17
N ALA A 318 -10.23 3.03 13.69
CA ALA A 318 -10.94 1.77 13.46
C ALA A 318 -11.58 1.22 14.74
N LYS A 319 -10.85 1.22 15.87
CA LYS A 319 -11.36 0.85 17.21
C LYS A 319 -12.53 1.75 17.63
N LYS A 320 -12.39 3.07 17.47
CA LYS A 320 -13.43 4.05 17.83
C LYS A 320 -14.70 3.90 16.98
N LEU A 321 -14.54 3.56 15.70
CA LEU A 321 -15.63 3.37 14.75
C LEU A 321 -16.28 1.98 14.82
N LYS A 322 -15.66 1.04 15.55
CA LYS A 322 -16.04 -0.38 15.67
C LYS A 322 -16.06 -1.09 14.30
N LEU A 323 -15.01 -0.87 13.51
CA LEU A 323 -14.80 -1.55 12.23
C LEU A 323 -13.85 -2.72 12.47
N GLU A 324 -14.38 -3.90 12.80
CA GLU A 324 -13.56 -5.04 13.24
C GLU A 324 -12.59 -5.52 12.15
N ASP A 325 -13.04 -5.62 10.90
CA ASP A 325 -12.17 -6.04 9.77
C ASP A 325 -11.00 -5.06 9.61
N LYS A 326 -11.30 -3.75 9.50
CA LYS A 326 -10.25 -2.71 9.39
C LYS A 326 -9.35 -2.65 10.60
N ARG A 327 -9.89 -2.90 11.79
CA ARG A 327 -9.09 -2.96 13.02
C ARG A 327 -8.10 -4.11 12.97
N ALA A 328 -8.50 -5.29 12.46
CA ALA A 328 -7.61 -6.44 12.34
C ALA A 328 -6.49 -6.14 11.33
N ASP A 329 -6.82 -5.62 10.15
CA ASP A 329 -5.83 -5.22 9.13
C ASP A 329 -4.81 -4.23 9.72
N MET A 330 -5.29 -3.14 10.34
CA MET A 330 -4.42 -2.10 10.88
C MET A 330 -3.55 -2.59 12.04
N ASP A 331 -4.05 -3.54 12.85
CA ASP A 331 -3.27 -4.14 13.94
C ASP A 331 -2.12 -5.00 13.40
N GLN A 332 -2.36 -5.73 12.30
CA GLN A 332 -1.32 -6.49 11.61
C GLN A 332 -0.27 -5.57 10.99
N TYR A 333 -0.69 -4.51 10.28
CA TYR A 333 0.24 -3.55 9.67
C TYR A 333 1.06 -2.78 10.71
N TYR A 334 0.42 -2.34 11.80
CA TYR A 334 1.11 -1.69 12.91
C TYR A 334 2.17 -2.61 13.52
N LYS A 335 1.83 -3.86 13.84
CA LYS A 335 2.79 -4.82 14.42
C LYS A 335 3.92 -5.17 13.48
N LEU A 336 3.62 -5.29 12.18
CA LEU A 336 4.65 -5.55 11.17
C LEU A 336 5.66 -4.40 11.13
N THR A 337 5.18 -3.16 10.95
CA THR A 337 6.05 -1.98 10.88
C THR A 337 6.83 -1.77 12.18
N GLU A 338 6.24 -2.03 13.34
CA GLU A 338 6.94 -2.04 14.63
C GLU A 338 8.08 -3.08 14.66
N THR A 339 7.84 -4.28 14.11
CA THR A 339 8.86 -5.33 14.04
C THR A 339 10.00 -4.97 13.07
N ILE A 340 9.69 -4.31 11.95
CA ILE A 340 10.70 -3.82 11.01
C ILE A 340 11.57 -2.75 11.68
N ILE A 341 10.96 -1.80 12.40
CA ILE A 341 11.69 -0.77 13.14
C ILE A 341 12.62 -1.40 14.19
N ASP A 342 12.13 -2.40 14.93
CA ASP A 342 12.95 -3.12 15.91
C ASP A 342 14.12 -3.86 15.24
N ALA A 343 13.90 -4.46 14.06
CA ALA A 343 14.95 -5.13 13.29
C ALA A 343 15.99 -4.14 12.73
N ASP A 344 15.54 -3.02 12.16
CA ASP A 344 16.39 -1.91 11.70
C ASP A 344 17.26 -1.39 12.84
N LYS A 345 16.68 -1.24 14.03
CA LYS A 345 17.41 -0.81 15.22
C LYS A 345 18.48 -1.82 15.62
N SER A 346 18.15 -3.12 15.70
CA SER A 346 19.15 -4.16 15.99
C SER A 346 20.27 -4.18 14.95
N LEU A 347 19.96 -3.94 13.68
CA LEU A 347 20.95 -3.84 12.60
C LEU A 347 21.87 -2.61 12.80
N GLN A 348 21.30 -1.46 13.16
CA GLN A 348 22.07 -0.24 13.48
C GLN A 348 22.96 -0.41 14.71
N ASP A 349 22.49 -1.15 15.71
CA ASP A 349 23.22 -1.48 16.93
C ASP A 349 24.27 -2.60 16.71
N ALA A 350 24.48 -3.03 15.45
CA ALA A 350 25.38 -4.12 15.05
C ALA A 350 25.07 -5.48 15.71
N ALA A 351 23.85 -5.66 16.21
CA ALA A 351 23.34 -6.93 16.74
C ALA A 351 22.76 -7.78 15.59
N TYR A 352 23.63 -8.21 14.67
CA TYR A 352 23.22 -8.84 13.40
C TYR A 352 22.38 -10.11 13.57
N GLN A 353 22.67 -10.93 14.58
CA GLN A 353 21.88 -12.14 14.84
C GLN A 353 20.46 -11.81 15.30
N ASP A 354 20.32 -10.84 16.21
CA ASP A 354 19.03 -10.35 16.70
C ASP A 354 18.24 -9.67 15.57
N ALA A 355 18.94 -8.91 14.71
CA ALA A 355 18.36 -8.29 13.52
C ALA A 355 17.82 -9.37 12.55
N LEU A 356 18.60 -10.42 12.28
CA LEU A 356 18.21 -11.53 11.41
C LEU A 356 16.93 -12.22 11.93
N ASP A 357 16.91 -12.58 13.20
CA ASP A 357 15.75 -13.24 13.83
C ASP A 357 14.51 -12.35 13.80
N THR A 358 14.70 -11.05 14.02
CA THR A 358 13.60 -10.07 14.00
C THR A 358 13.09 -9.82 12.58
N TYR A 359 13.96 -9.75 11.57
CA TYR A 359 13.56 -9.68 10.16
C TYR A 359 12.84 -10.95 9.69
N LEU A 360 13.27 -12.14 10.11
CA LEU A 360 12.55 -13.39 9.81
C LEU A 360 11.15 -13.40 10.47
N SER A 361 11.02 -12.80 11.65
CA SER A 361 9.72 -12.57 12.30
C SER A 361 8.87 -11.56 11.51
N ALA A 362 9.49 -10.49 11.02
CA ALA A 362 8.83 -9.51 10.15
C ALA A 362 8.35 -10.14 8.84
N GLU A 363 9.16 -10.99 8.19
CA GLU A 363 8.80 -11.70 6.95
C GLU A 363 7.56 -12.59 7.15
N LYS A 364 7.50 -13.34 8.27
CA LYS A 364 6.33 -14.16 8.62
C LYS A 364 5.07 -13.31 8.83
N LYS A 365 5.21 -12.12 9.43
CA LYS A 365 4.10 -11.16 9.60
C LYS A 365 3.70 -10.54 8.26
N ALA A 366 4.68 -10.25 7.41
CA ALA A 366 4.64 -10.05 5.95
C ALA A 366 3.44 -10.70 5.27
N TYR A 367 3.44 -12.03 5.36
CA TYR A 367 2.47 -12.90 4.71
C TYR A 367 1.01 -12.61 5.09
N TYR A 368 0.75 -12.22 6.34
CA TYR A 368 -0.59 -11.90 6.85
C TYR A 368 -0.96 -10.41 6.73
N ALA A 369 -0.03 -9.60 6.25
CA ALA A 369 -0.13 -8.14 6.14
C ALA A 369 0.01 -7.71 4.67
N ASP A 370 -0.60 -8.47 3.75
CA ASP A 370 -0.60 -8.20 2.31
C ASP A 370 0.80 -8.06 1.67
N ASN A 371 1.80 -8.76 2.23
CA ASN A 371 3.22 -8.70 1.81
C ASN A 371 3.81 -7.29 1.82
N LEU A 372 3.29 -6.45 2.71
CA LEU A 372 3.68 -5.07 2.79
C LEU A 372 5.14 -4.92 3.26
N GLY A 373 5.93 -4.12 2.55
CA GLY A 373 7.36 -3.97 2.83
C GLY A 373 8.20 -5.23 2.61
N LYS A 374 7.67 -6.26 1.94
CA LYS A 374 8.38 -7.54 1.74
C LYS A 374 9.72 -7.36 1.02
N ASP A 375 9.77 -6.56 -0.04
CA ASP A 375 11.00 -6.34 -0.80
C ASP A 375 12.10 -5.73 0.07
N TYR A 376 11.75 -4.77 0.93
CA TYR A 376 12.67 -4.20 1.91
C TYR A 376 13.16 -5.25 2.92
N ILE A 377 12.24 -6.05 3.50
CA ILE A 377 12.60 -7.11 4.45
C ILE A 377 13.56 -8.11 3.80
N ASP A 378 13.27 -8.56 2.58
CA ASP A 378 14.10 -9.54 1.85
C ASP A 378 15.49 -8.95 1.54
N GLU A 379 15.58 -7.67 1.19
CA GLU A 379 16.85 -6.96 1.00
C GLU A 379 17.64 -6.85 2.31
N GLN A 380 17.00 -6.47 3.42
CA GLN A 380 17.68 -6.34 4.72
C GLN A 380 18.10 -7.70 5.30
N LEU A 381 17.32 -8.76 5.06
CA LEU A 381 17.72 -10.14 5.39
C LEU A 381 19.01 -10.53 4.68
N ASN A 382 19.12 -10.23 3.39
CA ASN A 382 20.34 -10.50 2.62
C ASN A 382 21.52 -9.70 3.16
N LYS A 383 21.36 -8.39 3.38
CA LYS A 383 22.41 -7.53 3.96
C LYS A 383 22.88 -8.06 5.32
N THR A 384 21.94 -8.35 6.22
CA THR A 384 22.25 -8.86 7.57
C THR A 384 23.00 -10.20 7.49
N ASN A 385 22.59 -11.09 6.59
CA ASN A 385 23.25 -12.38 6.40
C ASN A 385 24.67 -12.23 5.81
N GLU A 386 24.90 -11.26 4.93
CA GLU A 386 26.26 -10.95 4.45
C GLU A 386 27.16 -10.41 5.57
N HIS A 387 26.65 -9.57 6.47
CA HIS A 387 27.39 -9.14 7.66
C HIS A 387 27.75 -10.33 8.58
N ILE A 388 26.81 -11.24 8.84
CA ILE A 388 27.07 -12.45 9.63
C ILE A 388 28.15 -13.32 8.98
N LYS A 389 28.08 -13.54 7.66
CA LYS A 389 29.10 -14.29 6.92
C LYS A 389 30.50 -13.70 7.06
N VAL A 390 30.64 -12.36 7.08
CA VAL A 390 31.93 -11.73 7.32
C VAL A 390 32.47 -12.09 8.70
N PHE A 391 31.64 -12.01 9.74
CA PHE A 391 32.06 -12.40 11.09
C PHE A 391 32.38 -13.89 11.22
N ASP A 392 31.61 -14.76 10.56
CA ASP A 392 31.88 -16.19 10.53
C ASP A 392 33.24 -16.48 9.87
N LEU A 393 33.58 -15.80 8.78
CA LEU A 393 34.89 -15.93 8.12
C LEU A 393 36.03 -15.40 9.01
N LEU A 394 35.82 -14.27 9.70
CA LEU A 394 36.79 -13.74 10.66
C LEU A 394 37.04 -14.74 11.80
N ALA A 395 35.96 -15.29 12.39
CA ALA A 395 36.05 -16.26 13.47
C ALA A 395 36.68 -17.59 13.03
N GLN A 396 36.41 -18.04 11.80
CA GLN A 396 37.07 -19.20 11.21
C GLN A 396 38.57 -18.95 10.98
N GLY A 397 38.93 -17.76 10.48
CA GLY A 397 40.32 -17.33 10.35
C GLY A 397 41.03 -17.30 11.69
N ASP A 398 40.41 -16.71 12.72
CA ASP A 398 40.97 -16.62 14.08
C ASP A 398 41.23 -18.02 14.65
N LYS A 399 40.26 -18.92 14.52
CA LYS A 399 40.42 -20.31 14.95
C LYS A 399 41.53 -21.04 14.21
N LYS A 400 41.71 -20.80 12.90
CA LYS A 400 42.80 -21.40 12.11
C LYS A 400 44.17 -20.82 12.48
N MET A 401 44.21 -19.52 12.80
CA MET A 401 45.42 -18.86 13.31
C MET A 401 45.84 -19.46 14.67
N GLU A 402 44.90 -19.73 15.57
CA GLU A 402 45.16 -20.43 16.84
C GLU A 402 45.68 -21.86 16.64
N LEU A 403 45.33 -22.50 15.52
CA LEU A 403 45.78 -23.84 15.13
C LEU A 403 47.10 -23.83 14.33
N GLU A 404 47.76 -22.67 14.21
CA GLU A 404 49.00 -22.48 13.44
C GLU A 404 48.88 -22.76 11.93
N ASP A 405 47.66 -22.90 11.39
CA ASP A 405 47.42 -23.03 9.95
C ASP A 405 47.30 -21.64 9.30
N LEU A 406 48.45 -20.98 9.16
CA LEU A 406 48.54 -19.61 8.63
C LEU A 406 48.05 -19.50 7.19
N THR A 407 48.21 -20.56 6.38
CA THR A 407 47.78 -20.55 4.97
C THR A 407 46.25 -20.54 4.88
N ALA A 408 45.56 -21.41 5.62
CA ALA A 408 44.11 -21.46 5.60
C ALA A 408 43.49 -20.25 6.30
N ALA A 409 44.12 -19.72 7.37
CA ALA A 409 43.69 -18.49 8.03
C ALA A 409 43.75 -17.28 7.06
N LYS A 410 44.85 -17.17 6.29
CA LYS A 410 45.04 -16.12 5.28
C LYS A 410 43.98 -16.15 4.18
N GLU A 411 43.51 -17.33 3.78
CA GLU A 411 42.41 -17.47 2.81
C GLU A 411 41.09 -16.94 3.39
N ASP A 412 40.72 -17.37 4.60
CA ASP A 412 39.49 -16.92 5.26
C ASP A 412 39.48 -15.39 5.47
N TYR A 413 40.59 -14.80 5.93
CA TYR A 413 40.68 -13.35 6.10
C TYR A 413 40.62 -12.59 4.77
N LYS A 414 41.16 -13.14 3.68
CA LYS A 414 40.99 -12.53 2.34
C LYS A 414 39.53 -12.56 1.92
N LEU A 415 38.86 -13.69 2.09
CA LEU A 415 37.42 -13.81 1.80
C LEU A 415 36.60 -12.84 2.66
N ALA A 416 36.90 -12.75 3.97
CA ALA A 416 36.25 -11.82 4.88
C ALA A 416 36.46 -10.36 4.44
N ARG A 417 37.70 -9.98 4.10
CA ARG A 417 38.05 -8.62 3.61
C ARG A 417 37.31 -8.28 2.32
N ASP A 418 37.26 -9.21 1.38
CA ASP A 418 36.66 -9.00 0.06
C ASP A 418 35.14 -8.86 0.18
N LEU A 419 34.51 -9.75 0.97
CA LEU A 419 33.09 -9.65 1.28
C LEU A 419 32.78 -8.35 2.04
N ALA A 420 33.55 -8.02 3.09
CA ALA A 420 33.41 -6.77 3.84
C ALA A 420 33.60 -5.53 2.94
N THR A 421 34.47 -5.61 1.93
CA THR A 421 34.65 -4.54 0.95
C THR A 421 33.41 -4.37 0.08
N ASN A 422 32.83 -5.48 -0.41
CA ASN A 422 31.65 -5.45 -1.26
C ASN A 422 30.43 -4.88 -0.54
N ILE A 423 30.27 -5.14 0.75
CA ILE A 423 29.16 -4.64 1.57
C ILE A 423 29.50 -3.32 2.30
N PHE A 424 30.63 -2.69 1.99
CA PHE A 424 31.10 -1.45 2.62
C PHE A 424 31.25 -1.50 4.15
N PHE A 425 31.48 -2.67 4.73
CA PHE A 425 31.65 -2.87 6.17
C PHE A 425 33.09 -2.53 6.61
N LYS A 426 33.31 -1.25 6.89
CA LYS A 426 34.66 -0.67 7.13
C LYS A 426 35.39 -1.29 8.32
N GLU A 427 34.68 -1.54 9.43
CA GLU A 427 35.27 -2.05 10.67
C GLU A 427 35.81 -3.48 10.47
N ALA A 428 34.96 -4.40 10.00
CA ALA A 428 35.37 -5.77 9.71
C ALA A 428 36.42 -5.87 8.59
N LYS A 429 36.36 -4.98 7.57
CA LYS A 429 37.41 -4.89 6.55
C LYS A 429 38.76 -4.52 7.16
N LYS A 430 38.77 -3.56 8.09
CA LYS A 430 39.99 -3.13 8.78
C LYS A 430 40.53 -4.28 9.61
N GLU A 431 39.68 -4.93 10.40
CA GLU A 431 40.06 -6.10 11.20
C GLU A 431 40.69 -7.22 10.35
N ALA A 432 40.04 -7.61 9.25
CA ALA A 432 40.59 -8.61 8.33
C ALA A 432 41.95 -8.19 7.74
N ASN A 433 42.14 -6.92 7.41
CA ASN A 433 43.42 -6.41 6.92
C ASN A 433 44.50 -6.43 8.01
N ASP A 434 44.17 -6.01 9.23
CA ASP A 434 45.11 -6.01 10.35
C ASP A 434 45.60 -7.44 10.64
N LYS A 435 44.70 -8.43 10.59
CA LYS A 435 45.03 -9.86 10.70
C LYS A 435 45.90 -10.36 9.54
N LEU A 436 45.62 -9.96 8.30
CA LEU A 436 46.44 -10.30 7.14
C LEU A 436 47.85 -9.71 7.24
N VAL A 437 47.98 -8.46 7.71
CA VAL A 437 49.28 -7.79 7.90
C VAL A 437 50.12 -8.57 8.92
N GLN A 438 49.52 -9.02 10.03
CA GLN A 438 50.22 -9.85 11.02
C GLN A 438 50.80 -11.14 10.40
N ILE A 439 50.01 -11.82 9.54
CA ILE A 439 50.50 -13.02 8.84
C ILE A 439 51.63 -12.65 7.86
N TYR A 440 51.50 -11.58 7.09
CA TYR A 440 52.55 -11.17 6.15
C TYR A 440 53.85 -10.75 6.85
N GLU A 441 53.77 -10.11 8.02
CA GLU A 441 54.94 -9.77 8.83
C GLU A 441 55.64 -11.02 9.37
N ALA A 442 54.87 -12.03 9.80
CA ALA A 442 55.40 -13.32 10.21
C ALA A 442 56.07 -14.06 9.04
N ASP A 443 55.41 -14.16 7.88
CA ASP A 443 55.97 -14.75 6.65
C ASP A 443 57.31 -14.07 6.27
N ALA A 444 57.37 -12.73 6.34
CA ALA A 444 58.56 -11.96 6.00
C ALA A 444 59.70 -12.09 7.03
N GLN A 445 59.38 -12.38 8.29
CA GLN A 445 60.39 -12.67 9.31
C GLN A 445 60.97 -14.08 9.10
N GLU A 446 60.12 -15.07 8.82
CA GLU A 446 60.56 -16.43 8.51
C GLU A 446 61.44 -16.46 7.24
N GLU A 447 61.08 -15.72 6.19
CA GLU A 447 61.91 -15.58 4.98
C GLU A 447 63.27 -14.93 5.27
N LYS A 448 63.33 -13.94 6.19
CA LYS A 448 64.59 -13.32 6.61
C LYS A 448 65.47 -14.28 7.41
N GLU A 449 64.88 -15.03 8.32
CA GLU A 449 65.59 -16.05 9.11
C GLU A 449 66.18 -17.12 8.17
N GLN A 450 65.41 -17.59 7.18
CA GLN A 450 65.90 -18.51 6.15
C GLN A 450 67.03 -17.91 5.29
N GLN A 451 66.94 -16.63 4.90
CA GLN A 451 68.01 -15.95 4.14
C GLN A 451 69.27 -15.70 4.98
N GLU A 452 69.13 -15.43 6.28
CA GLU A 452 70.27 -15.28 7.20
C GLU A 452 70.95 -16.64 7.45
N GLU A 453 70.17 -17.72 7.56
CA GLU A 453 70.69 -19.08 7.66
C GLU A 453 71.42 -19.51 6.37
N GLU A 454 70.85 -19.22 5.19
CA GLU A 454 71.47 -19.51 3.89
C GLU A 454 72.76 -18.69 3.67
N LYS A 455 72.78 -17.42 4.09
CA LYS A 455 74.01 -16.59 4.07
C LYS A 455 75.07 -17.07 5.04
N ALA A 456 74.68 -17.54 6.23
CA ALA A 456 75.64 -18.09 7.19
C ALA A 456 76.32 -19.36 6.63
N ILE A 457 75.57 -20.19 5.90
CA ILE A 457 76.10 -21.36 5.19
C ILE A 457 77.06 -20.92 4.07
N GLU A 458 76.70 -19.92 3.25
CA GLU A 458 77.60 -19.39 2.20
C GLU A 458 78.89 -18.76 2.77
N GLU A 459 78.81 -18.04 3.89
CA GLU A 459 79.99 -17.46 4.56
C GLU A 459 80.91 -18.54 5.13
N GLU A 460 80.36 -19.63 5.66
CA GLU A 460 81.14 -20.78 6.15
C GLU A 460 81.85 -21.52 4.99
N GLU A 461 81.18 -21.74 3.85
CA GLU A 461 81.80 -22.33 2.66
C GLU A 461 82.91 -21.44 2.07
N GLN A 462 82.74 -20.10 2.06
CA GLN A 462 83.77 -19.18 1.59
C GLN A 462 85.00 -19.12 2.50
N ALA A 463 84.82 -19.24 3.82
CA ALA A 463 85.93 -19.27 4.78
C ALA A 463 86.81 -20.52 4.60
N LEU A 464 86.18 -21.69 4.40
CA LEU A 464 86.87 -22.94 4.09
C LEU A 464 87.70 -22.85 2.78
N ALA A 465 87.13 -22.29 1.72
CA ALA A 465 87.82 -22.13 0.44
C ALA A 465 89.05 -21.19 0.53
N GLN A 466 89.00 -20.13 1.34
CA GLN A 466 90.14 -19.24 1.54
C GLN A 466 91.28 -19.87 2.35
N GLU A 467 90.96 -20.78 3.26
CA GLU A 467 91.95 -21.49 4.08
C GLU A 467 92.72 -22.51 3.22
N GLU A 468 92.03 -23.23 2.33
CA GLU A 468 92.65 -24.16 1.37
C GLU A 468 93.59 -23.43 0.38
N GLU A 469 93.20 -22.26 -0.16
CA GLU A 469 94.04 -21.50 -1.10
C GLU A 469 95.34 -20.98 -0.44
N LYS A 470 95.27 -20.66 0.85
CA LYS A 470 96.43 -20.19 1.63
C LYS A 470 97.43 -21.31 1.88
N GLU A 471 96.95 -22.51 2.21
CA GLU A 471 97.79 -23.69 2.43
C GLU A 471 98.52 -24.13 1.14
N GLU A 472 97.85 -24.06 -0.01
CA GLU A 472 98.44 -24.42 -1.30
C GLU A 472 99.57 -23.44 -1.73
N LYS A 473 99.39 -22.14 -1.50
CA LYS A 473 100.42 -21.11 -1.74
C LYS A 473 101.67 -21.32 -0.87
N GLU A 474 101.49 -21.72 0.39
CA GLU A 474 102.60 -21.97 1.32
C GLU A 474 103.40 -23.22 0.94
N LYS A 475 102.71 -24.29 0.52
CA LYS A 475 103.34 -25.51 -0.01
C LYS A 475 104.18 -25.22 -1.27
N LEU A 476 103.65 -24.44 -2.22
CA LEU A 476 104.36 -24.05 -3.45
C LEU A 476 105.61 -23.21 -3.17
N SER A 477 105.53 -22.25 -2.25
CA SER A 477 106.68 -21.41 -1.85
C SER A 477 107.82 -22.25 -1.27
N THR A 478 107.49 -23.16 -0.36
CA THR A 478 108.47 -24.04 0.28
C THR A 478 109.11 -25.02 -0.71
N GLN A 479 108.34 -25.50 -1.70
CA GLN A 479 108.85 -26.33 -2.80
C GLN A 479 109.91 -25.59 -3.62
N LEU A 480 109.66 -24.34 -3.99
CA LEU A 480 110.60 -23.53 -4.77
C LEU A 480 111.91 -23.30 -4.01
N ASN A 481 111.83 -23.02 -2.71
CA ASN A 481 113.00 -22.86 -1.86
C ASN A 481 113.81 -24.17 -1.76
N ALA A 482 113.15 -25.32 -1.56
CA ALA A 482 113.80 -26.63 -1.53
C ALA A 482 114.55 -26.93 -2.83
N LEU A 483 113.97 -26.56 -3.98
CA LEU A 483 114.58 -26.73 -5.29
C LEU A 483 115.82 -25.84 -5.49
N GLU A 484 115.79 -24.61 -5.00
CA GLU A 484 116.95 -23.71 -5.03
C GLU A 484 118.11 -24.25 -4.17
N ILE A 485 117.81 -24.75 -2.97
CA ILE A 485 118.82 -25.36 -2.10
C ILE A 485 119.41 -26.62 -2.73
N SER A 486 118.57 -27.48 -3.34
CA SER A 486 119.05 -28.67 -4.05
C SER A 486 120.03 -28.32 -5.17
N LYS A 487 119.77 -27.23 -5.92
CA LYS A 487 120.71 -26.72 -6.94
C LYS A 487 122.04 -26.27 -6.35
N LYS A 488 122.06 -25.64 -5.17
CA LYS A 488 123.32 -25.30 -4.47
C LYS A 488 124.12 -26.56 -4.11
N GLY A 489 123.43 -27.64 -3.77
CA GLY A 489 124.03 -28.97 -3.61
C GLY A 489 124.67 -29.50 -4.89
N ASP A 490 123.95 -29.43 -6.02
CA ASP A 490 124.46 -29.85 -7.34
C ASP A 490 125.72 -29.09 -7.75
N VAL A 491 125.73 -27.77 -7.53
CA VAL A 491 126.91 -26.93 -7.79
C VAL A 491 128.09 -27.38 -6.92
N SER A 492 127.87 -27.57 -5.62
CA SER A 492 128.92 -27.98 -4.67
C SER A 492 129.49 -29.37 -5.00
N TYR A 493 128.63 -30.29 -5.45
CA TYR A 493 129.03 -31.63 -5.90
C TYR A 493 129.93 -31.56 -7.14
N SER A 494 129.60 -30.70 -8.10
CA SER A 494 130.34 -30.56 -9.37
C SER A 494 131.78 -30.02 -9.18
N ILE A 495 131.99 -29.13 -8.20
CA ILE A 495 133.31 -28.56 -7.89
C ILE A 495 134.15 -29.43 -6.94
N GLY A 496 133.62 -30.59 -6.52
CA GLY A 496 134.30 -31.52 -5.62
C GLY A 496 134.20 -31.17 -4.14
N SER A 497 133.39 -30.17 -3.75
CA SER A 497 133.11 -29.88 -2.34
C SER A 497 131.98 -30.78 -1.84
N TYR A 498 132.30 -32.06 -1.64
CA TYR A 498 131.30 -33.08 -1.30
C TYR A 498 130.68 -32.89 0.10
N HIS A 499 131.38 -32.28 1.05
CA HIS A 499 130.80 -31.98 2.37
C HIS A 499 129.71 -30.90 2.27
N ASP A 500 129.97 -29.83 1.51
CA ASP A 500 128.99 -28.76 1.29
C ASP A 500 127.80 -29.28 0.48
N ALA A 501 128.04 -30.10 -0.53
CA ALA A 501 127.00 -30.75 -1.32
C ALA A 501 126.05 -31.57 -0.43
N LYS A 502 126.60 -32.38 0.47
CA LYS A 502 125.82 -33.18 1.42
C LYS A 502 124.96 -32.30 2.32
N MET A 503 125.50 -31.21 2.86
CA MET A 503 124.76 -30.26 3.70
C MET A 503 123.57 -29.66 2.94
N TYR A 504 123.79 -29.15 1.72
CA TYR A 504 122.71 -28.55 0.93
C TYR A 504 121.64 -29.59 0.55
N TYR A 505 122.01 -30.80 0.17
CA TYR A 505 121.02 -31.83 -0.11
C TYR A 505 120.21 -32.23 1.14
N THR A 506 120.83 -32.34 2.31
CA THR A 506 120.10 -32.61 3.56
C THR A 506 119.11 -31.49 3.89
N MET A 507 119.49 -30.23 3.70
CA MET A 507 118.56 -29.10 3.88
C MET A 507 117.39 -29.16 2.90
N ALA A 508 117.64 -29.41 1.61
CA ALA A 508 116.60 -29.53 0.61
C ALA A 508 115.64 -30.70 0.89
N GLN A 509 116.17 -31.83 1.36
CA GLN A 509 115.36 -33.00 1.73
C GLN A 509 114.40 -32.69 2.87
N GLU A 510 114.86 -31.99 3.91
CA GLU A 510 114.01 -31.64 5.05
C GLU A 510 112.87 -30.71 4.63
N MET A 511 113.14 -29.76 3.75
CA MET A 511 112.11 -28.88 3.21
C MET A 511 111.07 -29.65 2.38
N TYR A 512 111.47 -30.64 1.57
CA TYR A 512 110.51 -31.49 0.85
C TYR A 512 109.66 -32.35 1.79
N LYS A 513 110.21 -32.83 2.91
CA LYS A 513 109.44 -33.58 3.92
C LYS A 513 108.43 -32.70 4.64
N GLN A 514 108.76 -31.44 4.93
CA GLN A 514 107.84 -30.48 5.57
C GLN A 514 106.56 -30.25 4.75
N ILE A 515 106.65 -30.30 3.42
CA ILE A 515 105.50 -30.17 2.51
C ILE A 515 105.03 -31.53 1.96
N GLU A 516 105.38 -32.62 2.63
CA GLU A 516 104.95 -33.99 2.31
C GLU A 516 105.28 -34.46 0.86
N MET A 517 106.27 -33.83 0.22
CA MET A 517 106.75 -34.18 -1.12
C MET A 517 107.81 -35.30 -1.07
N TYR A 518 107.42 -36.45 -0.53
CA TYR A 518 108.34 -37.57 -0.26
C TYR A 518 109.12 -38.04 -1.50
N GLY A 519 108.52 -38.04 -2.70
CA GLY A 519 109.24 -38.42 -3.93
C GLY A 519 110.42 -37.50 -4.30
N PHE A 520 110.38 -36.21 -3.92
CA PHE A 520 111.53 -35.29 -4.09
C PHE A 520 112.55 -35.47 -2.96
N ALA A 521 112.08 -35.77 -1.75
CA ALA A 521 112.95 -36.10 -0.62
C ALA A 521 113.78 -37.36 -0.89
N ASP A 522 113.17 -38.39 -1.49
CA ASP A 522 113.82 -39.66 -1.85
C ASP A 522 114.88 -39.47 -2.93
N LYS A 523 114.57 -38.71 -3.99
CA LYS A 523 115.58 -38.35 -5.02
C LYS A 523 116.76 -37.57 -4.44
N THR A 524 116.50 -36.73 -3.44
CA THR A 524 117.55 -35.98 -2.76
C THR A 524 118.38 -36.89 -1.84
N GLU A 525 117.77 -37.92 -1.25
CA GLU A 525 118.47 -38.98 -0.50
C GLU A 525 119.47 -39.72 -1.37
N GLU A 526 119.10 -40.09 -2.60
CA GLU A 526 120.03 -40.73 -3.55
C GLU A 526 121.26 -39.85 -3.79
N LYS A 527 121.08 -38.53 -3.94
CA LYS A 527 122.19 -37.57 -4.08
C LYS A 527 123.05 -37.49 -2.82
N ILE A 528 122.45 -37.53 -1.62
CA ILE A 528 123.16 -37.58 -0.34
C ILE A 528 124.04 -38.83 -0.27
N GLN A 529 123.50 -39.99 -0.67
CA GLN A 529 124.22 -41.28 -0.65
C GLN A 529 125.37 -41.30 -1.65
N LEU A 530 125.15 -40.85 -2.89
CA LEU A 530 126.21 -40.70 -3.90
C LEU A 530 127.33 -39.78 -3.42
N THR A 531 126.96 -38.66 -2.77
CA THR A 531 127.92 -37.72 -2.18
C THR A 531 128.70 -38.35 -1.03
N ALA A 532 128.04 -39.12 -0.17
CA ALA A 532 128.69 -39.84 0.92
C ALA A 532 129.68 -40.89 0.40
N GLN A 533 129.34 -41.61 -0.67
CA GLN A 533 130.24 -42.56 -1.32
C GLN A 533 131.49 -41.87 -1.86
N LYS A 534 131.37 -40.70 -2.50
CA LYS A 534 132.52 -39.91 -2.97
C LYS A 534 133.43 -39.44 -1.84
N ILE A 535 132.85 -39.04 -0.71
CA ILE A 535 133.63 -38.70 0.51
C ILE A 535 134.41 -39.93 0.99
N GLN A 536 133.79 -41.10 0.99
CA GLN A 536 134.42 -42.34 1.42
C GLN A 536 135.54 -42.77 0.46
N GLU A 537 135.31 -42.75 -0.86
CA GLU A 537 136.32 -43.04 -1.89
C GLU A 537 137.56 -42.15 -1.74
N ALA A 538 137.37 -40.84 -1.56
CA ALA A 538 138.47 -39.90 -1.33
C ALA A 538 139.26 -40.23 -0.06
N THR A 539 138.57 -40.66 1.00
CA THR A 539 139.19 -41.06 2.27
C THR A 539 140.02 -42.34 2.12
N THR A 540 139.52 -43.34 1.38
CA THR A 540 140.24 -44.60 1.14
C THR A 540 141.46 -44.39 0.23
N LYS A 541 141.34 -43.58 -0.84
CA LYS A 541 142.48 -43.24 -1.70
C LYS A 541 143.58 -42.52 -0.91
N LYS A 542 143.20 -41.58 -0.03
CA LYS A 542 144.14 -40.90 0.87
C LYS A 542 144.93 -41.89 1.73
N ALA A 543 144.25 -42.82 2.40
CA ALA A 543 144.90 -43.81 3.25
C ALA A 543 145.89 -44.69 2.47
N LYS A 544 145.55 -45.07 1.23
CA LYS A 544 146.45 -45.84 0.36
C LYS A 544 147.67 -45.03 -0.08
N ALA A 545 147.49 -43.75 -0.41
CA ALA A 545 148.60 -42.85 -0.70
C ALA A 545 149.51 -42.66 0.52
N ASP A 546 148.94 -42.45 1.72
CA ASP A 546 149.68 -42.31 2.97
C ASP A 546 150.58 -43.53 3.24
N MET A 547 150.14 -44.75 2.93
CA MET A 547 150.97 -45.96 3.03
C MET A 547 152.20 -45.93 2.11
N TYR A 548 152.03 -45.54 0.84
CA TYR A 548 153.17 -45.40 -0.08
C TYR A 548 154.14 -44.32 0.39
N VAL A 549 153.66 -43.26 1.05
CA VAL A 549 154.52 -42.23 1.67
C VAL A 549 155.33 -42.82 2.82
N GLU A 550 154.71 -43.65 3.68
CA GLU A 550 155.42 -44.35 4.76
C GLU A 550 156.49 -45.30 4.21
N ASP A 551 156.14 -46.15 3.24
CA ASP A 551 157.08 -47.07 2.61
C ASP A 551 158.22 -46.32 1.90
N ALA A 552 157.91 -45.21 1.23
CA ALA A 552 158.92 -44.36 0.59
C ALA A 552 159.88 -43.74 1.61
N ASN A 553 159.39 -43.28 2.77
CA ASN A 553 160.24 -42.78 3.85
C ASN A 553 161.19 -43.90 4.34
N ALA A 554 160.68 -45.13 4.50
CA ALA A 554 161.47 -46.25 5.00
C ALA A 554 162.59 -46.67 4.04
N GLU A 555 162.35 -46.67 2.73
CA GLU A 555 163.41 -46.94 1.72
C GLU A 555 164.40 -45.78 1.59
N PHE A 556 163.94 -44.54 1.76
CA PHE A 556 164.81 -43.36 1.82
C PHE A 556 165.81 -43.48 2.98
N ASP A 557 165.34 -43.90 4.16
CA ASP A 557 166.17 -44.08 5.35
C ASP A 557 167.20 -45.22 5.21
N LYS A 558 166.94 -46.24 4.38
CA LYS A 558 167.88 -47.33 4.07
C LYS A 558 168.95 -46.95 3.03
N GLY A 559 168.82 -45.77 2.41
CA GLY A 559 169.72 -45.30 1.35
C GLY A 559 169.36 -45.79 -0.06
N ASN A 560 168.21 -46.46 -0.23
CA ASN A 560 167.72 -46.95 -1.53
C ASN A 560 166.94 -45.84 -2.26
N LEU A 561 167.66 -44.81 -2.71
CA LEU A 561 167.06 -43.57 -3.22
C LEU A 561 166.13 -43.75 -4.44
N SER A 562 166.49 -44.65 -5.37
CA SER A 562 165.66 -44.93 -6.56
C SER A 562 164.32 -45.60 -6.21
N GLU A 563 164.33 -46.52 -5.24
CA GLU A 563 163.12 -47.19 -4.75
C GLU A 563 162.20 -46.20 -4.02
N ALA A 564 162.77 -45.35 -3.16
CA ALA A 564 162.05 -44.32 -2.43
C ALA A 564 161.37 -43.29 -3.36
N LYS A 565 162.06 -42.86 -4.43
CA LYS A 565 161.48 -41.93 -5.42
C LYS A 565 160.26 -42.53 -6.11
N MET A 566 160.34 -43.79 -6.48
CA MET A 566 159.28 -44.50 -7.18
C MET A 566 158.02 -44.63 -6.30
N LEU A 567 158.20 -44.94 -5.01
CA LEU A 567 157.09 -45.02 -4.06
C LEU A 567 156.44 -43.65 -3.77
N TYR A 568 157.21 -42.56 -3.69
CA TYR A 568 156.62 -41.21 -3.60
C TYR A 568 155.86 -40.83 -4.86
N LEU A 569 156.32 -41.20 -6.05
CA LEU A 569 155.58 -40.95 -7.28
C LEU A 569 154.23 -41.69 -7.29
N PHE A 570 154.17 -42.91 -6.78
CA PHE A 570 152.90 -43.63 -6.60
C PHE A 570 151.98 -42.94 -5.58
N ALA A 571 152.52 -42.48 -4.44
CA ALA A 571 151.73 -41.71 -3.48
C ALA A 571 151.17 -40.43 -4.12
N LYS A 572 151.99 -39.70 -4.89
CA LYS A 572 151.61 -38.46 -5.57
C LYS A 572 150.45 -38.68 -6.54
N ASP A 573 150.55 -39.68 -7.39
CA ASP A 573 149.52 -39.99 -8.41
C ASP A 573 148.17 -40.29 -7.75
N ILE A 574 148.18 -41.05 -6.64
CA ILE A 574 146.95 -41.36 -5.89
C ILE A 574 146.38 -40.11 -5.20
N TYR A 575 147.22 -39.21 -4.66
CA TYR A 575 146.73 -37.93 -4.13
C TYR A 575 146.17 -37.01 -5.23
N GLU A 576 146.77 -36.99 -6.43
CA GLU A 576 146.25 -36.23 -7.58
C GLU A 576 144.88 -36.79 -8.03
N GLU A 577 144.75 -38.11 -8.16
CA GLU A 577 143.47 -38.76 -8.45
C GLU A 577 142.40 -38.49 -7.38
N ALA A 578 142.79 -38.39 -6.11
CA ALA A 578 141.90 -38.06 -5.01
C ALA A 578 141.62 -36.55 -4.89
N LYS A 579 142.19 -35.73 -5.78
CA LYS A 579 142.14 -34.25 -5.77
C LYS A 579 142.61 -33.64 -4.44
N LEU A 580 143.51 -34.31 -3.73
CA LEU A 580 144.09 -33.86 -2.47
C LEU A 580 145.32 -32.99 -2.75
N LEU A 581 145.09 -31.81 -3.35
CA LEU A 581 146.12 -30.92 -3.86
C LEU A 581 147.18 -30.52 -2.81
N ASP A 582 146.78 -30.40 -1.54
CA ASP A 582 147.70 -30.10 -0.45
C ASP A 582 148.67 -31.25 -0.14
N ALA A 583 148.22 -32.50 -0.32
CA ALA A 583 149.05 -33.68 -0.13
C ALA A 583 150.02 -33.87 -1.31
N VAL A 584 149.57 -33.64 -2.54
CA VAL A 584 150.41 -33.64 -3.76
C VAL A 584 151.60 -32.71 -3.61
N LYS A 585 151.36 -31.46 -3.18
CA LYS A 585 152.43 -30.47 -2.96
C LYS A 585 153.52 -30.96 -2.00
N LYS A 586 153.13 -31.63 -0.91
CA LYS A 586 154.07 -32.16 0.09
C LYS A 586 154.95 -33.27 -0.46
N ILE A 587 154.41 -34.11 -1.35
CA ILE A 587 155.16 -35.21 -1.96
C ILE A 587 156.13 -34.71 -3.03
N ASP A 588 155.74 -33.69 -3.81
CA ASP A 588 156.63 -33.04 -4.78
C ASP A 588 157.91 -32.48 -4.14
N GLU A 589 157.79 -31.90 -2.94
CA GLU A 589 158.95 -31.43 -2.17
C GLU A 589 159.89 -32.58 -1.80
N LYS A 590 159.34 -33.72 -1.38
CA LYS A 590 160.14 -34.91 -1.02
C LYS A 590 160.85 -35.53 -2.23
N ILE A 591 160.19 -35.60 -3.39
CA ILE A 591 160.80 -36.11 -4.63
C ILE A 591 161.97 -35.23 -5.07
N LYS A 592 161.84 -33.89 -5.00
CA LYS A 592 162.94 -32.96 -5.29
C LYS A 592 164.18 -33.19 -4.44
N VAL A 593 163.99 -33.50 -3.14
CA VAL A 593 165.09 -33.82 -2.23
C VAL A 593 165.82 -35.08 -2.70
N ILE A 594 165.09 -36.13 -3.08
CA ILE A 594 165.70 -37.38 -3.59
C ILE A 594 166.47 -37.15 -4.88
N ASP A 595 165.92 -36.39 -5.82
CA ASP A 595 166.58 -36.11 -7.11
C ASP A 595 167.94 -35.44 -6.93
N THR A 596 168.02 -34.52 -5.96
CA THR A 596 169.28 -33.85 -5.61
C THR A 596 170.31 -34.81 -5.01
N LEU A 597 169.88 -35.89 -4.35
CA LEU A 597 170.76 -36.88 -3.72
C LEU A 597 171.27 -37.93 -4.72
N ILE A 598 170.45 -38.35 -5.69
CA ILE A 598 170.85 -39.28 -6.75
C ILE A 598 171.93 -38.66 -7.65
N GLU A 599 171.79 -37.38 -8.01
CA GLU A 599 172.80 -36.65 -8.82
C GLU A 599 174.17 -36.54 -8.12
N LYS A 600 174.24 -36.62 -6.79
CA LYS A 600 175.51 -36.58 -6.03
C LYS A 600 176.22 -37.95 -5.90
N GLN A 601 175.54 -39.06 -6.23
CA GLN A 601 176.10 -40.42 -6.18
C GLN A 601 176.47 -40.97 -7.58
N SER A 602 176.32 -40.16 -8.64
CA SER A 602 176.56 -40.52 -10.06
C SER A 602 177.97 -40.17 -10.54
#